data_AF-A0A0K2H200-F1
#
_entry.id   AF-A0A0K2H200-F1
#
_cell.length_a   1.000
_cell.length_b   1.000
_cell.length_c   1.000
_cell.angle_alpha   90.00
_cell.angle_beta   90.00
_cell.angle_gamma   90.00
#
_symmetry.space_group_name_H-M   'P 1'
#
loop_
_entity.id
_entity.type
_entity.pdbx_description
1 polymer ?
#
loop_
_entity_poly.entity_id
_entity_poly.type
_entity_poly.pdbx_seq_one_letter_code
_entity_poly.pdbx_strand_id
1 'polypeptide(L)'
;MTNQLPPEIYRRRRIAALVIIVVVILAALWGVSSLLSKDDTSAEQVNVTRDDGKKVTPSGKAAEPYKPSSGSKAKDDKADAADPAAEQNAETAALAAKKDCSLADLQIKVNSDRPNYGAEQPKLALTIHNPTGGECVVNLDEQKLRFEVFTLGDYQRVWSDLDCNESEGQGELRLQPGADAVYTAVWSRLTSAPGKCTEADRQQTAPGPYLFYGLVGDKNSDGYTFNLG
;
A
#
# COMPACT_ATOMS: atom_id res chain seq x y z
N MET A 1 51.33 -26.52 -6.78
CA MET A 1 51.67 -25.31 -7.57
C MET A 1 50.40 -24.83 -8.23
N THR A 2 49.67 -23.91 -7.58
CA THR A 2 48.39 -23.37 -8.07
C THR A 2 48.66 -22.23 -9.04
N ASN A 3 48.26 -22.43 -10.29
CA ASN A 3 48.42 -21.50 -11.39
C ASN A 3 47.32 -20.41 -11.29
N GLN A 4 47.65 -19.23 -10.75
CA GLN A 4 46.72 -18.09 -10.74
C GLN A 4 46.84 -17.33 -12.07
N LEU A 5 45.75 -17.31 -12.84
CA LEU A 5 45.67 -16.49 -14.05
C LEU A 5 45.58 -14.99 -13.67
N PRO A 6 46.27 -14.10 -14.40
CA PRO A 6 46.37 -12.69 -14.08
C PRO A 6 45.01 -11.97 -14.14
N PRO A 7 44.63 -11.18 -13.11
CA PRO A 7 43.31 -10.56 -12.96
C PRO A 7 43.02 -9.36 -13.89
N GLU A 8 43.95 -9.01 -14.79
CA GLU A 8 43.86 -7.86 -15.69
C GLU A 8 42.81 -8.04 -16.82
N ILE A 9 42.62 -9.26 -17.31
CA ILE A 9 41.66 -9.52 -18.41
C ILE A 9 40.21 -9.49 -17.92
N TYR A 10 39.99 -9.84 -16.65
CA TYR A 10 38.66 -9.88 -16.05
C TYR A 10 38.05 -8.49 -15.86
N ARG A 11 38.87 -7.49 -15.48
CA ARG A 11 38.44 -6.10 -15.33
C ARG A 11 38.05 -5.47 -16.66
N ARG A 12 38.83 -5.70 -17.73
CA ARG A 12 38.57 -5.10 -19.05
C ARG A 12 37.28 -5.59 -19.69
N ARG A 13 36.95 -6.88 -19.54
CA ARG A 13 35.69 -7.46 -20.06
C ARG A 13 34.46 -7.01 -19.27
N ARG A 14 34.58 -6.86 -17.94
CA ARG A 14 33.49 -6.35 -17.09
C ARG A 14 33.19 -4.87 -17.34
N ILE A 15 34.22 -4.05 -17.56
CA ILE A 15 34.03 -2.63 -17.91
C ILE A 15 33.36 -2.49 -19.29
N ALA A 16 33.79 -3.28 -20.28
CA ALA A 16 33.15 -3.28 -21.60
C ALA A 16 31.67 -3.68 -21.53
N ALA A 17 31.32 -4.71 -20.73
CA ALA A 17 29.94 -5.13 -20.54
C ALA A 17 29.08 -4.05 -19.87
N LEU A 18 29.60 -3.38 -18.83
CA LEU A 18 28.89 -2.30 -18.15
C LEU A 18 28.66 -1.08 -19.07
N VAL A 19 29.64 -0.71 -19.88
CA VAL A 19 29.49 0.38 -20.86
C VAL A 19 28.41 0.06 -21.90
N ILE A 20 28.38 -1.19 -22.42
CA ILE A 20 27.35 -1.62 -23.37
C ILE A 20 25.96 -1.56 -22.72
N ILE A 21 25.80 -2.02 -21.47
CA ILE A 21 24.53 -1.98 -20.75
C ILE A 21 24.04 -0.53 -20.56
N VAL A 22 24.93 0.39 -20.16
CA VAL A 22 24.58 1.80 -20.00
C VAL A 22 24.16 2.42 -21.34
N VAL A 23 24.83 2.10 -22.45
CA VAL A 23 24.45 2.57 -23.79
C VAL A 23 23.08 2.05 -24.20
N VAL A 24 22.76 0.78 -23.90
CA VAL A 24 21.44 0.19 -24.19
C VAL A 24 20.34 0.84 -23.35
N ILE A 25 20.59 1.11 -22.07
CA ILE A 25 19.64 1.78 -21.18
C ILE A 25 19.38 3.21 -21.67
N LEU A 26 20.42 3.96 -22.04
CA LEU A 26 20.25 5.30 -22.60
C LEU A 26 19.50 5.25 -23.94
N ALA A 27 19.78 4.29 -24.82
CA ALA A 27 19.04 4.13 -26.07
C ALA A 27 17.57 3.77 -25.83
N ALA A 28 17.26 2.94 -24.83
CA ALA A 28 15.88 2.60 -24.47
C ALA A 28 15.13 3.79 -23.85
N LEU A 29 15.78 4.57 -22.99
CA LEU A 29 15.19 5.77 -22.39
C LEU A 29 14.91 6.87 -23.42
N TRP A 30 15.72 6.96 -24.49
CA TRP A 30 15.50 7.91 -25.58
C TRP A 30 14.58 7.36 -26.69
N GLY A 31 14.46 6.04 -26.84
CA GLY A 31 13.79 5.38 -27.97
C GLY A 31 12.28 5.14 -27.83
N VAL A 32 11.69 5.33 -26.64
CA VAL A 32 10.26 5.00 -26.42
C VAL A 32 9.29 6.12 -26.83
N SER A 33 9.76 7.24 -27.38
CA SER A 33 8.88 8.37 -27.74
C SER A 33 8.34 8.38 -29.18
N SER A 34 8.29 7.26 -29.90
CA SER A 34 7.77 7.27 -31.30
C SER A 34 6.86 6.13 -31.75
N LEU A 35 6.39 5.24 -30.86
CA LEU A 35 5.52 4.12 -31.30
C LEU A 35 4.21 3.91 -30.54
N LEU A 36 3.81 4.81 -29.65
CA LEU A 36 2.47 4.80 -29.08
C LEU A 36 1.91 6.22 -29.04
N SER A 37 1.59 6.73 -30.23
CA SER A 37 0.63 7.82 -30.40
C SER A 37 -0.34 7.39 -31.48
N LYS A 38 -1.61 7.25 -31.08
CA LYS A 38 -2.83 7.61 -31.82
C LYS A 38 -3.94 6.60 -31.54
N ASP A 39 -4.82 6.96 -30.61
CA ASP A 39 -6.23 6.78 -30.89
C ASP A 39 -7.01 7.96 -30.31
N ASP A 40 -7.54 8.76 -31.25
CA ASP A 40 -8.46 9.85 -31.01
C ASP A 40 -9.84 9.23 -30.76
N THR A 41 -10.39 9.35 -29.56
CA THR A 41 -11.83 9.15 -29.35
C THR A 41 -12.36 10.29 -28.51
N SER A 42 -12.87 11.31 -29.21
CA SER A 42 -13.80 12.28 -28.64
C SER A 42 -15.04 11.55 -28.15
N ALA A 43 -15.20 11.46 -26.82
CA ALA A 43 -16.49 11.28 -26.19
C ALA A 43 -16.90 12.64 -25.62
N GLU A 44 -17.91 13.23 -26.26
CA GLU A 44 -18.47 14.52 -25.93
C GLU A 44 -19.29 14.45 -24.63
N GLN A 45 -18.92 15.35 -23.72
CA GLN A 45 -19.64 15.99 -22.62
C GLN A 45 -20.90 15.30 -22.01
N VAL A 46 -20.75 14.93 -20.74
CA VAL A 46 -21.84 14.57 -19.83
C VAL A 46 -22.58 15.86 -19.41
N ASN A 47 -23.77 16.09 -19.96
CA ASN A 47 -24.67 17.10 -19.42
C ASN A 47 -25.59 16.50 -18.35
N VAL A 48 -25.47 16.99 -17.12
CA VAL A 48 -26.46 16.82 -16.03
C VAL A 48 -26.84 18.21 -15.54
N THR A 49 -28.12 18.52 -15.39
CA THR A 49 -28.60 19.60 -14.50
C THR A 49 -30.03 19.26 -14.06
N ARG A 50 -30.28 19.13 -12.75
CA ARG A 50 -30.61 20.13 -11.71
C ARG A 50 -32.10 20.52 -11.69
N ASP A 51 -32.58 20.56 -10.46
CA ASP A 51 -33.89 20.83 -9.87
C ASP A 51 -34.57 22.18 -10.25
N ASP A 52 -34.49 22.66 -11.49
CA ASP A 52 -35.10 23.96 -11.90
C ASP A 52 -35.96 23.88 -13.19
N GLY A 53 -36.40 22.67 -13.57
CA GLY A 53 -37.63 22.52 -14.36
C GLY A 53 -37.63 22.93 -15.84
N LYS A 54 -36.57 22.66 -16.61
CA LYS A 54 -36.65 22.70 -18.10
C LYS A 54 -36.09 21.42 -18.76
N LYS A 55 -36.84 20.84 -19.72
CA LYS A 55 -36.59 19.50 -20.30
C LYS A 55 -35.73 19.50 -21.57
N VAL A 56 -34.98 18.40 -21.77
CA VAL A 56 -34.65 17.83 -23.10
C VAL A 56 -34.87 16.30 -23.07
N THR A 57 -35.32 15.73 -24.20
CA THR A 57 -36.16 14.51 -24.31
C THR A 57 -35.39 13.17 -24.45
N PRO A 58 -35.80 12.10 -23.75
CA PRO A 58 -35.32 10.72 -23.96
C PRO A 58 -36.26 9.90 -24.86
N SER A 59 -35.71 9.02 -25.71
CA SER A 59 -36.43 8.02 -26.51
C SER A 59 -35.51 6.80 -26.67
N GLY A 60 -35.86 5.56 -26.31
CA GLY A 60 -37.10 5.06 -25.76
C GLY A 60 -37.01 3.55 -25.44
N LYS A 61 -38.13 3.08 -24.89
CA LYS A 61 -38.65 1.69 -24.82
C LYS A 61 -37.93 0.66 -23.93
N ALA A 62 -38.55 0.44 -22.77
CA ALA A 62 -38.29 -0.64 -21.82
C ALA A 62 -38.73 -2.01 -22.36
N ALA A 63 -37.96 -3.05 -22.01
CA ALA A 63 -38.38 -4.45 -22.00
C ALA A 63 -37.85 -5.13 -20.72
N GLU A 64 -38.67 -6.04 -20.21
CA GLU A 64 -38.72 -6.70 -18.90
C GLU A 64 -37.66 -7.83 -18.67
N PRO A 65 -37.60 -8.46 -17.48
CA PRO A 65 -36.37 -8.99 -16.87
C PRO A 65 -35.91 -10.36 -17.41
N TYR A 66 -34.59 -10.58 -17.41
CA TYR A 66 -33.97 -11.83 -17.83
C TYR A 66 -34.29 -12.99 -16.86
N LYS A 67 -35.05 -13.97 -17.37
CA LYS A 67 -35.22 -15.30 -16.80
C LYS A 67 -34.09 -16.21 -17.31
N PRO A 68 -33.45 -17.06 -16.47
CA PRO A 68 -32.31 -17.86 -16.91
C PRO A 68 -32.78 -19.03 -17.78
N SER A 69 -32.18 -19.17 -18.96
CA SER A 69 -32.33 -20.36 -19.81
C SER A 69 -31.22 -21.35 -19.48
N SER A 70 -31.60 -22.50 -18.91
CA SER A 70 -30.75 -23.68 -18.84
C SER A 70 -30.56 -24.29 -20.24
N GLY A 71 -29.33 -24.73 -20.51
CA GLY A 71 -29.05 -25.85 -21.41
C GLY A 71 -28.30 -25.51 -22.69
N SER A 72 -26.97 -25.68 -22.67
CA SER A 72 -26.31 -26.77 -23.41
C SER A 72 -24.81 -26.83 -23.15
N LYS A 73 -24.35 -28.06 -23.01
CA LYS A 73 -22.98 -28.51 -22.77
C LYS A 73 -22.06 -28.24 -23.97
N ALA A 74 -20.81 -27.89 -23.65
CA ALA A 74 -19.54 -28.20 -24.34
C ALA A 74 -18.57 -27.09 -23.93
N LYS A 75 -17.32 -27.30 -23.55
CA LYS A 75 -16.41 -28.45 -23.54
C LYS A 75 -15.32 -28.08 -22.53
N ASP A 76 -14.69 -29.10 -21.95
CA ASP A 76 -13.49 -28.98 -21.13
C ASP A 76 -12.39 -28.17 -21.82
N ASP A 77 -12.11 -26.99 -21.29
CA ASP A 77 -10.77 -26.40 -21.33
C ASP A 77 -10.47 -25.99 -19.89
N LYS A 78 -9.73 -26.89 -19.22
CA LYS A 78 -9.21 -26.71 -17.87
C LYS A 78 -8.14 -25.62 -17.91
N ALA A 79 -8.58 -24.37 -17.86
CA ALA A 79 -7.74 -23.27 -17.42
C ALA A 79 -7.81 -23.25 -15.89
N ASP A 80 -6.69 -23.57 -15.23
CA ASP A 80 -6.47 -23.30 -13.80
C ASP A 80 -6.55 -21.77 -13.60
N ALA A 81 -7.77 -21.25 -13.44
CA ALA A 81 -7.98 -19.98 -12.80
C ALA A 81 -7.88 -20.26 -11.30
N ALA A 82 -6.70 -20.04 -10.72
CA ALA A 82 -6.51 -20.09 -9.29
C ALA A 82 -7.49 -19.09 -8.65
N ASP A 83 -8.35 -19.59 -7.78
CA ASP A 83 -9.29 -18.77 -7.01
C ASP A 83 -8.49 -17.99 -5.95
N PRO A 84 -8.44 -16.65 -5.98
CA PRO A 84 -7.68 -15.85 -5.01
C PRO A 84 -8.11 -16.10 -3.56
N ALA A 85 -9.37 -16.51 -3.34
CA ALA A 85 -9.84 -16.90 -2.01
C ALA A 85 -9.23 -18.23 -1.53
N ALA A 86 -8.91 -19.16 -2.44
CA ALA A 86 -8.24 -20.41 -2.11
C ALA A 86 -6.76 -20.18 -1.75
N GLU A 87 -6.09 -19.26 -2.43
CA GLU A 87 -4.69 -18.90 -2.15
C GLU A 87 -4.53 -18.23 -0.78
N GLN A 88 -5.39 -17.27 -0.44
CA GLN A 88 -5.33 -16.57 0.85
C GLN A 88 -5.62 -17.49 2.04
N ASN A 89 -6.53 -18.45 1.86
CA ASN A 89 -6.80 -19.48 2.86
C ASN A 89 -5.62 -20.44 3.04
N ALA A 90 -4.93 -20.80 1.95
CA ALA A 90 -3.75 -21.65 2.03
C ALA A 90 -2.58 -20.96 2.75
N GLU A 91 -2.35 -19.67 2.50
CA GLU A 91 -1.32 -18.89 3.19
C GLU A 91 -1.61 -18.78 4.69
N THR A 92 -2.86 -18.48 5.05
CA THR A 92 -3.27 -18.37 6.46
C THR A 92 -3.09 -19.70 7.19
N ALA A 93 -3.46 -20.82 6.56
CA ALA A 93 -3.27 -22.15 7.13
C ALA A 93 -1.78 -22.51 7.29
N ALA A 94 -0.93 -22.11 6.33
CA ALA A 94 0.50 -22.32 6.40
C ALA A 94 1.15 -21.53 7.56
N LEU A 95 0.74 -20.27 7.77
CA LEU A 95 1.20 -19.47 8.91
C LEU A 95 0.78 -20.10 10.24
N ALA A 96 -0.48 -20.51 10.38
CA ALA A 96 -0.99 -21.14 11.60
C ALA A 96 -0.28 -22.46 11.95
N ALA A 97 0.26 -23.17 10.96
CA ALA A 97 1.01 -24.40 11.18
C ALA A 97 2.42 -24.18 11.75
N LYS A 98 3.00 -22.98 11.59
CA LYS A 98 4.33 -22.63 12.12
C LYS A 98 4.36 -22.75 13.65
N LYS A 99 5.54 -23.08 14.18
CA LYS A 99 5.80 -23.24 15.62
C LYS A 99 6.71 -22.16 16.18
N ASP A 100 7.37 -21.43 15.29
CA ASP A 100 8.13 -20.22 15.54
C ASP A 100 7.34 -19.01 15.04
N CYS A 101 7.80 -17.83 15.47
CA CYS A 101 7.31 -16.57 14.96
C CYS A 101 8.44 -15.56 14.87
N SER A 102 8.55 -14.91 13.73
CA SER A 102 9.42 -13.76 13.50
C SER A 102 8.56 -12.51 13.19
N LEU A 103 9.19 -11.33 13.20
CA LEU A 103 8.53 -10.09 12.79
C LEU A 103 7.86 -10.22 11.42
N ALA A 104 8.49 -10.91 10.46
CA ALA A 104 7.96 -11.09 9.11
C ALA A 104 6.62 -11.86 9.08
N ASP A 105 6.36 -12.71 10.07
CA ASP A 105 5.13 -13.50 10.17
C ASP A 105 3.96 -12.71 10.76
N LEU A 106 4.23 -11.61 11.47
CA LEU A 106 3.19 -10.80 12.09
C LEU A 106 2.35 -10.09 11.04
N GLN A 107 1.03 -10.06 11.21
CA GLN A 107 0.17 -9.25 10.36
C GLN A 107 -0.04 -7.88 11.00
N ILE A 108 0.22 -6.81 10.23
CA ILE A 108 0.01 -5.43 10.70
C ILE A 108 -1.15 -4.86 9.91
N LYS A 109 -2.18 -4.42 10.62
CA LYS A 109 -3.35 -3.75 10.03
C LYS A 109 -3.49 -2.38 10.65
N VAL A 110 -4.03 -1.46 9.86
CA VAL A 110 -4.30 -0.10 10.29
C VAL A 110 -5.70 0.32 9.94
N ASN A 111 -6.25 1.19 10.77
CA ASN A 111 -7.52 1.84 10.54
C ASN A 111 -7.55 3.20 11.23
N SER A 112 -8.62 3.94 10.96
CA SER A 112 -8.95 5.15 11.70
C SER A 112 -10.35 5.05 12.30
N ASP A 113 -10.65 5.87 13.31
CA ASP A 113 -11.99 5.86 13.94
C ASP A 113 -13.10 6.29 12.97
N ARG A 114 -12.75 7.02 11.91
CA ARG A 114 -13.68 7.46 10.85
C ARG A 114 -12.97 7.48 9.49
N PRO A 115 -13.71 7.30 8.39
CA PRO A 115 -13.15 7.46 7.05
C PRO A 115 -13.06 8.93 6.60
N ASN A 116 -13.78 9.86 7.26
CA ASN A 116 -13.84 11.27 6.88
C ASN A 116 -13.87 12.16 8.13
N TYR A 117 -13.16 13.29 8.09
CA TYR A 117 -13.05 14.25 9.19
C TYR A 117 -13.44 15.65 8.73
N GLY A 118 -14.15 16.40 9.57
CA GLY A 118 -14.35 17.84 9.39
C GLY A 118 -13.21 18.59 10.05
N ALA A 119 -13.48 19.21 11.20
CA ALA A 119 -12.46 19.89 12.01
C ALA A 119 -11.76 18.95 13.01
N GLU A 120 -12.28 17.75 13.23
CA GLU A 120 -11.79 16.83 14.24
C GLU A 120 -10.42 16.24 13.90
N GLN A 121 -9.70 15.79 14.93
CA GLN A 121 -8.41 15.12 14.80
C GLN A 121 -8.60 13.62 14.50
N PRO A 122 -7.91 13.06 13.50
CA PRO A 122 -7.91 11.63 13.25
C PRO A 122 -7.35 10.84 14.43
N LYS A 123 -8.07 9.79 14.84
CA LYS A 123 -7.55 8.75 15.72
C LYS A 123 -7.15 7.57 14.86
N LEU A 124 -5.86 7.29 14.85
CA LEU A 124 -5.23 6.27 14.03
C LEU A 124 -4.91 5.07 14.92
N ALA A 125 -5.16 3.86 14.44
CA ALA A 125 -4.88 2.65 15.17
C ALA A 125 -4.13 1.63 14.32
N LEU A 126 -3.21 0.93 14.98
CA LEU A 126 -2.37 -0.13 14.43
C LEU A 126 -2.62 -1.39 15.26
N THR A 127 -3.02 -2.46 14.58
CA THR A 127 -3.18 -3.80 15.16
C THR A 127 -2.08 -4.72 14.66
N ILE A 128 -1.35 -5.32 15.59
CA ILE A 128 -0.35 -6.36 15.34
C ILE A 128 -0.98 -7.70 15.73
N HIS A 129 -1.14 -8.58 14.76
CA HIS A 129 -1.70 -9.91 14.93
C HIS A 129 -0.64 -10.98 14.77
N ASN A 130 -0.63 -11.98 15.65
CA ASN A 130 0.16 -13.20 15.49
C ASN A 130 -0.69 -14.30 14.84
N PRO A 131 -0.53 -14.58 13.54
CA PRO A 131 -1.27 -15.65 12.86
C PRO A 131 -0.65 -17.03 13.06
N THR A 132 0.50 -17.16 13.72
CA THR A 132 1.25 -18.42 13.82
C THR A 132 0.82 -19.27 15.01
N GLY A 133 1.28 -20.52 15.04
CA GLY A 133 1.13 -21.40 16.19
C GLY A 133 2.24 -21.26 17.25
N GLY A 134 3.17 -20.32 17.10
CA GLY A 134 4.25 -20.01 18.05
C GLY A 134 4.07 -18.67 18.76
N GLU A 135 4.75 -18.45 19.87
CA GLU A 135 4.82 -17.12 20.51
C GLU A 135 5.72 -16.19 19.69
N CYS A 136 5.26 -14.97 19.42
CA CYS A 136 6.10 -13.90 18.86
C CYS A 136 6.65 -13.04 19.99
N VAL A 137 7.95 -12.77 19.92
CA VAL A 137 8.63 -11.83 20.81
C VAL A 137 9.34 -10.79 19.94
N VAL A 138 8.94 -9.53 20.05
CA VAL A 138 9.50 -8.42 19.28
C VAL A 138 10.01 -7.35 20.24
N ASN A 139 11.28 -6.98 20.12
CA ASN A 139 11.83 -5.83 20.83
C ASN A 139 11.45 -4.54 20.08
N LEU A 140 10.49 -3.78 20.60
CA LEU A 140 10.03 -2.51 20.03
C LEU A 140 11.00 -1.35 20.27
N ASP A 141 12.01 -1.53 21.13
CA ASP A 141 13.11 -0.56 21.25
C ASP A 141 14.09 -0.65 20.09
N GLU A 142 14.23 -1.84 19.49
CA GLU A 142 15.02 -2.07 18.28
C GLU A 142 14.17 -1.94 17.01
N GLN A 143 12.99 -2.56 17.01
CA GLN A 143 12.01 -2.54 15.91
C GLN A 143 10.95 -1.49 16.21
N LYS A 144 11.31 -0.21 16.08
CA LYS A 144 10.45 0.91 16.46
C LYS A 144 9.07 0.82 15.79
N LEU A 145 8.02 0.94 16.59
CA LEU A 145 6.66 1.13 16.11
C LEU A 145 6.52 2.57 15.63
N ARG A 146 5.85 2.77 14.50
CA ARG A 146 5.66 4.09 13.90
C ARG A 146 4.33 4.21 13.19
N PHE A 147 3.74 5.39 13.27
CA PHE A 147 2.56 5.82 12.53
C PHE A 147 3.00 6.86 11.50
N GLU A 148 2.63 6.67 10.23
CA GLU A 148 2.91 7.66 9.19
C GLU A 148 1.70 7.98 8.35
N VAL A 149 1.58 9.26 7.99
CA VAL A 149 0.54 9.74 7.09
C VAL A 149 1.15 10.38 5.85
N PHE A 150 0.59 10.04 4.70
CA PHE A 150 0.99 10.50 3.38
C PHE A 150 -0.21 11.13 2.67
N THR A 151 0.04 12.09 1.80
CA THR A 151 -0.95 12.53 0.80
C THR A 151 -1.23 11.39 -0.19
N LEU A 152 -2.50 11.18 -0.57
CA LEU A 152 -2.83 10.13 -1.55
C LEU A 152 -2.37 10.48 -2.98
N GLY A 153 -2.38 11.76 -3.35
CA GLY A 153 -2.15 12.20 -4.74
C GLY A 153 -0.70 12.10 -5.21
N ASP A 154 0.25 12.57 -4.41
CA ASP A 154 1.68 12.66 -4.73
C ASP A 154 2.58 11.87 -3.75
N TYR A 155 1.95 11.09 -2.86
CA TYR A 155 2.61 10.18 -1.92
C TYR A 155 3.72 10.87 -1.09
N GLN A 156 3.46 12.10 -0.65
CA GLN A 156 4.37 12.85 0.21
C GLN A 156 4.06 12.54 1.67
N ARG A 157 5.07 12.14 2.45
CA ARG A 157 4.91 11.99 3.89
C ARG A 157 4.66 13.35 4.51
N VAL A 158 3.51 13.53 5.14
CA VAL A 158 3.16 14.78 5.82
C VAL A 158 3.38 14.68 7.32
N TRP A 159 3.31 13.48 7.90
CA TRP A 159 3.44 13.31 9.33
C TRP A 159 3.99 11.95 9.73
N SER A 160 4.70 11.92 10.86
CA SER A 160 5.14 10.74 11.60
C SER A 160 5.04 11.02 13.10
N ASP A 161 4.57 10.05 13.90
CA ASP A 161 4.54 10.17 15.37
C ASP A 161 5.95 10.36 15.96
N LEU A 162 6.94 9.64 15.39
CA LEU A 162 8.34 9.63 15.84
C LEU A 162 9.11 10.91 15.52
N ASP A 163 8.58 11.82 14.68
CA ASP A 163 9.30 13.04 14.35
C ASP A 163 9.52 13.93 15.59
N CYS A 164 8.61 13.81 16.58
CA CYS A 164 8.57 14.66 17.76
C CYS A 164 8.34 13.93 19.08
N ASN A 165 8.03 12.64 19.04
CA ASN A 165 7.72 11.85 20.23
C ASN A 165 8.53 10.55 20.22
N GLU A 166 8.52 9.86 21.35
CA GLU A 166 8.94 8.47 21.38
C GLU A 166 7.86 7.58 20.73
N SER A 167 8.26 6.36 20.37
CA SER A 167 7.37 5.34 19.84
C SER A 167 6.24 5.03 20.83
N GLU A 168 5.02 4.92 20.33
CA GLU A 168 3.83 4.50 21.10
C GLU A 168 3.98 3.06 21.66
N GLY A 169 4.84 2.25 21.05
CA GLY A 169 5.24 0.93 21.56
C GLY A 169 6.70 0.91 22.02
N GLN A 170 6.97 0.34 23.19
CA GLN A 170 8.31 0.27 23.80
C GLN A 170 8.55 -1.10 24.43
N GLY A 171 9.82 -1.45 24.64
CA GLY A 171 10.22 -2.69 25.28
C GLY A 171 9.85 -3.95 24.48
N GLU A 172 9.67 -5.06 25.18
CA GLU A 172 9.39 -6.35 24.56
C GLU A 172 7.88 -6.60 24.41
N LEU A 173 7.40 -6.68 23.16
CA LEU A 173 6.06 -7.13 22.81
C LEU A 173 6.04 -8.67 22.72
N ARG A 174 5.15 -9.29 23.49
CA ARG A 174 4.88 -10.73 23.46
C ARG A 174 3.46 -11.00 22.97
N LEU A 175 3.33 -11.76 21.88
CA LEU A 175 2.04 -12.18 21.34
C LEU A 175 1.95 -13.70 21.32
N GLN A 176 0.99 -14.23 22.08
CA GLN A 176 0.63 -15.65 22.00
C GLN A 176 0.01 -15.98 20.63
N PRO A 177 -0.05 -17.26 20.24
CA PRO A 177 -0.73 -17.68 19.02
C PRO A 177 -2.14 -17.09 18.91
N GLY A 178 -2.44 -16.43 17.79
CA GLY A 178 -3.73 -15.79 17.52
C GLY A 178 -4.01 -14.50 18.29
N ALA A 179 -3.08 -14.02 19.12
CA ALA A 179 -3.26 -12.81 19.92
C ALA A 179 -3.00 -11.53 19.12
N ASP A 180 -3.61 -10.45 19.59
CA ASP A 180 -3.47 -9.09 19.04
C ASP A 180 -2.87 -8.13 20.07
N ALA A 181 -2.12 -7.14 19.58
CA ALA A 181 -1.83 -5.90 20.29
C ALA A 181 -2.30 -4.71 19.47
N VAL A 182 -2.84 -3.69 20.14
CA VAL A 182 -3.37 -2.48 19.51
C VAL A 182 -2.68 -1.26 20.08
N TYR A 183 -2.20 -0.39 19.18
CA TYR A 183 -1.59 0.89 19.49
C TYR A 183 -2.37 1.99 18.78
N THR A 184 -2.41 3.18 19.37
CA THR A 184 -3.17 4.30 18.82
C THR A 184 -2.40 5.61 18.91
N ALA A 185 -2.54 6.44 17.89
CA ALA A 185 -2.05 7.81 17.90
C ALA A 185 -3.17 8.78 17.51
N VAL A 186 -3.15 9.99 18.07
CA VAL A 186 -4.05 11.08 17.64
C VAL A 186 -3.24 12.10 16.86
N TRP A 187 -3.59 12.29 15.59
CA TRP A 187 -2.87 13.22 14.74
C TRP A 187 -3.52 14.60 14.76
N SER A 188 -2.73 15.62 15.11
CA SER A 188 -3.17 17.01 15.18
C SER A 188 -3.49 17.66 13.83
N ARG A 189 -3.35 16.93 12.71
CA ARG A 189 -3.43 17.46 11.33
C ARG A 189 -2.35 18.50 11.01
N LEU A 190 -1.27 18.53 11.79
CA LEU A 190 -0.11 19.35 11.49
C LEU A 190 0.98 18.48 10.90
N THR A 191 1.70 19.01 9.92
CA THR A 191 2.89 18.37 9.36
C THR A 191 3.94 18.15 10.45
N SER A 192 4.86 17.22 10.22
CA SER A 192 6.03 17.03 11.08
C SER A 192 7.28 16.72 10.27
N ALA A 193 8.42 17.01 10.88
CA ALA A 193 9.73 16.56 10.43
C ALA A 193 10.61 16.29 11.65
N PRO A 194 11.64 15.42 11.54
CA PRO A 194 12.47 15.04 12.68
C PRO A 194 13.05 16.26 13.42
N GLY A 195 12.74 16.36 14.71
CA GLY A 195 13.24 17.44 15.59
C GLY A 195 12.63 18.82 15.31
N LYS A 196 11.62 18.92 14.43
CA LYS A 196 10.90 20.15 14.05
C LYS A 196 9.55 20.23 14.74
N CYS A 197 9.60 20.38 16.05
CA CYS A 197 8.47 20.12 16.94
C CYS A 197 7.80 21.36 17.52
N THR A 198 8.29 22.55 17.16
CA THR A 198 7.65 23.80 17.58
C THR A 198 6.43 24.10 16.72
N GLU A 199 5.50 24.92 17.22
CA GLU A 199 4.33 25.35 16.45
C GLU A 199 4.73 26.06 15.15
N ALA A 200 5.81 26.84 15.16
CA ALA A 200 6.29 27.55 13.98
C ALA A 200 6.91 26.64 12.90
N ASP A 201 7.38 25.45 13.29
CA ASP A 201 7.96 24.49 12.35
C ASP A 201 6.92 23.65 11.61
N ARG A 202 5.68 23.61 12.12
CA ARG A 202 4.63 22.70 11.69
C ARG A 202 3.53 23.46 10.96
N GLN A 203 3.01 22.88 9.89
CA GLN A 203 2.01 23.52 9.04
C GLN A 203 0.70 22.74 9.09
N GLN A 204 -0.42 23.45 8.99
CA GLN A 204 -1.72 22.81 8.83
C GLN A 204 -1.76 22.02 7.51
N THR A 205 -2.12 20.75 7.56
CA THR A 205 -2.32 19.96 6.35
C THR A 205 -3.58 20.38 5.62
N ALA A 206 -3.53 20.34 4.28
CA ALA A 206 -4.64 20.75 3.44
C ALA A 206 -5.81 19.74 3.52
N PRO A 207 -7.06 20.16 3.26
CA PRO A 207 -8.14 19.22 3.00
C PRO A 207 -7.81 18.30 1.82
N GLY A 208 -8.27 17.05 1.87
CA GLY A 208 -8.05 16.07 0.81
C GLY A 208 -7.89 14.64 1.31
N PRO A 209 -7.59 13.71 0.39
CA PRO A 209 -7.37 12.30 0.70
C PRO A 209 -5.95 12.02 1.20
N TYR A 210 -5.85 11.13 2.19
CA TYR A 210 -4.61 10.72 2.84
C TYR A 210 -4.52 9.19 2.94
N LEU A 211 -3.28 8.70 3.00
CA LEU A 211 -2.94 7.32 3.33
C LEU A 211 -2.29 7.26 4.70
N PHE A 212 -2.75 6.35 5.54
CA PHE A 212 -2.18 6.04 6.83
C PHE A 212 -1.51 4.66 6.78
N TYR A 213 -0.27 4.58 7.27
CA TYR A 213 0.51 3.36 7.44
C TYR A 213 0.94 3.19 8.89
N GLY A 214 0.95 1.92 9.32
CA GLY A 214 1.52 1.49 10.58
C GLY A 214 2.72 0.60 10.31
N LEU A 215 3.81 0.81 11.05
CA LEU A 215 5.04 0.07 10.87
C LEU A 215 5.57 -0.45 12.20
N VAL A 216 6.27 -1.58 12.15
CA VAL A 216 7.10 -2.12 13.24
C VAL A 216 8.43 -2.50 12.61
N GLY A 217 9.48 -1.71 12.87
CA GLY A 217 10.75 -1.83 12.14
C GLY A 217 10.54 -1.67 10.63
N ASP A 218 11.03 -2.64 9.86
CA ASP A 218 10.91 -2.67 8.39
C ASP A 218 9.58 -3.26 7.89
N LYS A 219 8.71 -3.75 8.79
CA LYS A 219 7.42 -4.31 8.41
C LYS A 219 6.34 -3.24 8.42
N ASN A 220 5.65 -3.07 7.30
CA ASN A 220 4.51 -2.15 7.16
C ASN A 220 3.18 -2.89 7.02
N SER A 221 2.11 -2.18 7.33
CA SER A 221 0.74 -2.52 6.93
C SER A 221 0.46 -2.18 5.47
N ASP A 222 -0.68 -2.64 4.96
CA ASP A 222 -1.33 -1.97 3.84
C ASP A 222 -1.77 -0.54 4.24
N GLY A 223 -1.98 0.32 3.25
CA GLY A 223 -2.40 1.70 3.48
C GLY A 223 -3.89 1.81 3.76
N TYR A 224 -4.27 2.56 4.80
CA TYR A 224 -5.66 2.93 5.06
C TYR A 224 -5.95 4.33 4.50
N THR A 225 -6.94 4.45 3.63
CA THR A 225 -7.33 5.74 3.06
C THR A 225 -8.39 6.43 3.91
N PHE A 226 -8.22 7.73 4.15
CA PHE A 226 -9.21 8.59 4.82
C PHE A 226 -9.17 10.01 4.26
N ASN A 227 -10.20 10.82 4.52
CA ASN A 227 -10.28 12.20 4.02
C ASN A 227 -10.31 13.23 5.16
N LEU A 228 -9.62 14.35 4.95
CA LEU A 228 -9.76 15.57 5.75
C LEU A 228 -10.58 16.60 4.97
N GLY A 229 -11.54 17.23 5.64
CA GLY A 229 -12.32 18.37 5.16
C GLY A 229 -11.75 19.73 5.55
#